data_AF-T1B403-F1
#
_entry.id   AF-T1B403-F1
#
_cell.length_a   1.000
_cell.length_b   1.000
_cell.length_c   1.000
_cell.angle_alpha   90.00
_cell.angle_beta   90.00
_cell.angle_gamma   90.00
#
_symmetry.space_group_name_H-M   'P 1'
#
loop_
_entity.id
_entity.type
_entity.pdbx_description
1 polymer ?
#
loop_
_entity_poly.entity_id
_entity_poly.type
_entity_poly.pdbx_seq_one_letter_code
_entity_poly.pdbx_strand_id
1 'polypeptide(L)'
;AGGSAQNGTVEFPRQLSLFYAGRIAPHLGIFSQLTYDGKADHLSIDNTDVRFAKLIVLPGKNTLTYGLSLNNNPTVQDLWNSTPAWGYPFSHSNVAVAGTPLGPADVQIDEQFAQQVAGLTGYVFYDESLYVEFGGYRSFQPGAVAPLNSSDHSVLAGFSPYWRVAYEYDWDANALEVGTYGEDFKVYPGGGVPLAGPQSTYLDVAGDFQYQYLGEDNILTVAGTYIHENLHAMPAGATNPSDTLAVGKLWASYYYRRRYGGTIGWFGTTGSRDSGLYGFGCSSPHTLAYCSANALTSSATGSPDSNGFMMEADYLPWYNVKLSAQYVLFNKFMGTTNNYDGYGRSAADNDVLQLMLWYAF
;
A
#
# COMPACT_ATOMS: atom_id res chain seq x y z
N ALA A 1 -28.25 -8.34 -19.84
CA ALA A 1 -27.75 -9.42 -18.96
C ALA A 1 -26.95 -8.75 -17.86
N GLY A 2 -27.58 -8.43 -16.74
CA GLY A 2 -26.96 -7.75 -15.61
C GLY A 2 -27.56 -8.30 -14.34
N GLY A 3 -26.72 -8.58 -13.34
CA GLY A 3 -27.17 -8.89 -11.99
C GLY A 3 -27.12 -10.36 -11.55
N SER A 4 -26.16 -11.16 -12.00
CA SER A 4 -25.81 -12.41 -11.30
C SER A 4 -24.33 -12.71 -11.49
N ALA A 5 -23.48 -12.05 -10.69
CA ALA A 5 -22.11 -12.51 -10.49
C ALA A 5 -22.12 -13.69 -9.51
N GLN A 6 -21.15 -14.59 -9.65
CA GLN A 6 -20.99 -15.71 -8.74
C GLN A 6 -20.72 -15.19 -7.31
N ASN A 7 -21.50 -15.67 -6.34
CA ASN A 7 -21.20 -15.45 -4.93
C ASN A 7 -20.25 -16.56 -4.46
N GLY A 8 -19.07 -16.16 -3.96
CA GLY A 8 -18.00 -17.06 -3.54
C GLY A 8 -17.10 -17.52 -4.70
N THR A 9 -15.79 -17.29 -4.54
CA THR A 9 -14.75 -17.68 -5.50
C THR A 9 -13.73 -18.57 -4.79
N VAL A 10 -13.25 -19.61 -5.49
CA VAL A 10 -12.12 -20.43 -5.03
C VAL A 10 -10.90 -20.04 -5.87
N GLU A 11 -9.83 -19.63 -5.20
CA GLU A 11 -8.57 -19.27 -5.83
C GLU A 11 -7.48 -20.23 -5.38
N PHE A 12 -7.00 -21.09 -6.30
CA PHE A 12 -6.03 -22.11 -5.95
C PHE A 12 -5.01 -22.37 -7.08
N PRO A 13 -3.76 -21.84 -6.96
CA PRO A 13 -3.33 -20.84 -5.97
C PRO A 13 -3.81 -19.44 -6.34
N ARG A 14 -4.18 -18.61 -5.35
CA ARG A 14 -4.36 -17.16 -5.57
C ARG A 14 -3.05 -16.51 -6.00
N GLN A 15 -2.00 -16.80 -5.25
CA GLN A 15 -0.69 -16.21 -5.40
C GLN A 15 0.35 -17.24 -4.94
N LEU A 16 1.47 -17.31 -5.65
CA LEU A 16 2.66 -18.03 -5.20
C LEU A 16 3.82 -17.05 -5.22
N SER A 17 4.41 -16.80 -4.05
CA SER A 17 5.56 -15.89 -3.94
C SER A 17 6.79 -16.64 -3.45
N LEU A 18 7.91 -16.38 -4.11
CA LEU A 18 9.24 -16.82 -3.71
C LEU A 18 10.03 -15.60 -3.25
N PHE A 19 10.50 -15.64 -2.02
CA PHE A 19 11.32 -14.59 -1.44
C PHE A 19 12.78 -15.03 -1.40
N TYR A 20 13.68 -14.16 -1.85
CA TYR A 20 15.11 -14.28 -1.59
C TYR A 20 15.56 -13.08 -0.77
N ALA A 21 15.97 -13.35 0.47
CA ALA A 21 16.49 -12.37 1.40
C ALA A 21 17.86 -12.83 1.89
N GLY A 22 18.92 -12.09 1.57
CA GLY A 22 20.25 -12.50 1.99
C GLY A 22 21.37 -11.58 1.53
N ARG A 23 22.54 -11.79 2.16
CA ARG A 23 23.79 -11.13 1.80
C ARG A 23 24.34 -11.73 0.51
N ILE A 24 24.59 -10.89 -0.48
CA ILE A 24 25.15 -11.29 -1.80
C ILE A 24 26.62 -10.88 -1.97
N ALA A 25 27.10 -9.88 -1.23
CA ALA A 25 28.51 -9.50 -1.17
C ALA A 25 28.84 -8.86 0.20
N PRO A 26 30.11 -8.59 0.55
CA PRO A 26 30.43 -7.82 1.75
C PRO A 26 29.65 -6.51 1.78
N HIS A 27 28.90 -6.27 2.86
CA HIS A 27 28.04 -5.09 3.04
C HIS A 27 26.88 -4.92 2.06
N LEU A 28 26.62 -5.89 1.17
CA LEU A 28 25.55 -5.83 0.17
C LEU A 28 24.57 -6.98 0.38
N GLY A 29 23.30 -6.65 0.61
CA GLY A 29 22.19 -7.58 0.69
C GLY A 29 21.14 -7.31 -0.39
N ILE A 30 20.25 -8.27 -0.56
CA ILE A 30 19.06 -8.13 -1.41
C ILE A 30 17.88 -8.75 -0.68
N PHE A 31 16.73 -8.11 -0.82
CA PHE A 31 15.42 -8.68 -0.64
C PHE A 31 14.72 -8.61 -1.99
N SER A 32 14.24 -9.73 -2.53
CA SER A 32 13.51 -9.74 -3.79
C SER A 32 12.41 -10.78 -3.74
N GLN A 33 11.24 -10.37 -4.20
CA GLN A 33 10.05 -11.20 -4.29
C GLN A 33 9.74 -11.47 -5.76
N LEU A 34 9.51 -12.75 -6.06
CA LEU A 34 9.01 -13.21 -7.34
C LEU A 34 7.61 -13.77 -7.12
N THR A 35 6.61 -13.23 -7.82
CA THR A 35 5.21 -13.56 -7.59
C THR A 35 4.57 -14.12 -8.86
N TYR A 36 3.91 -15.27 -8.75
CA TYR A 36 2.91 -15.71 -9.72
C TYR A 36 1.53 -15.23 -9.24
N ASP A 37 0.86 -14.46 -10.07
CA ASP A 37 -0.53 -14.02 -9.86
C ASP A 37 -1.48 -14.97 -10.61
N GLY A 38 -2.35 -15.67 -9.87
CA GLY A 38 -3.29 -16.62 -10.45
C GLY A 38 -4.44 -15.98 -11.24
N LYS A 39 -4.76 -14.71 -11.01
CA LYS A 39 -5.77 -13.95 -11.75
C LYS A 39 -5.20 -13.44 -13.08
N ALA A 40 -3.97 -12.94 -13.06
CA ALA A 40 -3.30 -12.39 -14.23
C ALA A 40 -2.51 -13.45 -15.05
N ASP A 41 -2.40 -14.68 -14.52
CA ASP A 41 -1.73 -15.84 -15.12
C ASP A 41 -0.32 -15.55 -15.66
N HIS A 42 0.49 -14.87 -14.85
CA HIS A 42 1.88 -14.61 -15.18
C HIS A 42 2.77 -14.51 -13.95
N LEU A 43 4.07 -14.65 -14.19
CA LEU A 43 5.12 -14.52 -13.20
C LEU A 43 5.78 -13.14 -13.35
N SER A 44 5.84 -12.36 -12.28
CA SER A 44 6.44 -11.02 -12.26
C SER A 44 7.44 -10.87 -11.12
N ILE A 45 8.40 -9.95 -11.31
CA ILE A 45 9.23 -9.44 -10.21
C ILE A 45 8.38 -8.44 -9.45
N ASP A 46 8.27 -8.65 -8.16
CA ASP A 46 7.50 -7.86 -7.21
C ASP A 46 8.47 -6.91 -6.47
N ASN A 47 8.19 -6.57 -5.21
CA ASN A 47 9.05 -5.77 -4.35
C ASN A 47 10.50 -6.30 -4.32
N THR A 48 11.44 -5.41 -4.62
CA THR A 48 12.88 -5.68 -4.63
C THR A 48 13.63 -4.50 -4.01
N ASP A 49 14.50 -4.80 -3.05
CA ASP A 49 15.45 -3.87 -2.42
C ASP A 49 16.86 -4.46 -2.46
N VAL A 50 17.79 -3.76 -3.09
CA VAL A 50 19.23 -4.04 -3.01
C VAL A 50 19.87 -3.02 -2.08
N ARG A 51 20.42 -3.49 -0.97
CA ARG A 51 20.86 -2.64 0.12
C ARG A 51 22.34 -2.77 0.41
N PHE A 52 23.04 -1.64 0.37
CA PHE A 52 24.35 -1.50 0.99
C PHE A 52 24.19 -1.03 2.43
N ALA A 53 24.88 -1.65 3.38
CA ALA A 53 24.84 -1.28 4.80
C ALA A 53 26.20 -1.47 5.47
N LYS A 54 26.67 -0.46 6.19
CA LYS A 54 27.90 -0.55 6.99
C LYS A 54 27.74 0.14 8.34
N LEU A 55 28.06 -0.61 9.39
CA LEU A 55 28.18 -0.14 10.76
C LEU A 55 29.60 0.38 11.01
N ILE A 56 29.70 1.56 11.64
CA ILE A 56 30.94 2.07 12.23
C ILE A 56 30.71 2.48 13.68
N VAL A 57 31.78 2.45 14.47
CA VAL A 57 31.79 2.97 15.84
C VAL A 57 32.49 4.32 15.82
N LEU A 58 31.79 5.36 16.27
CA LEU A 58 32.30 6.73 16.34
C LEU A 58 33.21 6.91 17.57
N PRO A 59 34.04 7.97 17.64
CA PRO A 59 34.95 8.21 18.77
C PRO A 59 34.26 8.26 20.14
N GLY A 60 32.98 8.61 20.20
CA GLY A 60 32.14 8.63 21.42
C GLY A 60 31.57 7.28 21.86
N LYS A 61 31.92 6.17 21.18
CA LYS A 61 31.31 4.83 21.29
C LYS A 61 29.89 4.71 20.74
N ASN A 62 29.33 5.79 20.21
CA ASN A 62 28.09 5.79 19.45
C ASN A 62 28.25 4.95 18.17
N THR A 63 27.21 4.24 17.77
CA THR A 63 27.15 3.49 16.52
C THR A 63 26.53 4.34 15.42
N LEU A 64 27.01 4.15 14.19
CA LEU A 64 26.40 4.73 13.01
C LEU A 64 26.36 3.66 11.93
N THR A 65 25.16 3.23 11.57
CA THR A 65 24.94 2.47 10.34
C THR A 65 24.63 3.46 9.23
N TYR A 66 25.27 3.32 8.08
CA TYR A 66 24.94 4.10 6.89
C TYR A 66 24.85 3.20 5.67
N GLY A 67 24.07 3.63 4.69
CA GLY A 67 23.81 2.78 3.55
C GLY A 67 23.13 3.46 2.38
N LEU A 68 22.91 2.64 1.36
CA LEU A 68 22.12 2.97 0.17
C LEU A 68 21.09 1.87 -0.04
N SER A 69 19.90 2.23 -0.50
CA SER A 69 18.87 1.29 -0.96
C SER A 69 18.54 1.61 -2.42
N LEU A 70 18.60 0.59 -3.27
CA LEU A 70 18.10 0.62 -4.64
C LEU A 70 16.88 -0.29 -4.70
N ASN A 71 15.70 0.29 -4.86
CA ASN A 71 14.45 -0.46 -4.76
C ASN A 71 13.41 -0.01 -5.80
N ASN A 72 12.33 -0.77 -5.95
CA ASN A 72 11.30 -0.54 -6.97
C ASN A 72 9.90 -0.19 -6.41
N ASN A 73 9.81 0.16 -5.13
CA ASN A 73 8.55 0.54 -4.49
C ASN A 73 8.84 1.51 -3.34
N PRO A 74 8.31 2.74 -3.35
CA PRO A 74 8.39 3.63 -2.20
C PRO A 74 8.05 2.92 -0.91
N THR A 75 8.85 3.17 0.14
CA THR A 75 8.70 2.63 1.50
C THR A 75 9.04 1.15 1.72
N VAL A 76 9.38 0.38 0.67
CA VAL A 76 9.78 -1.05 0.79
C VAL A 76 11.01 -1.28 1.66
N GLN A 77 11.81 -0.24 1.86
CA GLN A 77 13.03 -0.25 2.64
C GLN A 77 12.84 -0.02 4.14
N ASP A 78 11.62 0.32 4.57
CA ASP A 78 11.28 0.60 5.98
C ASP A 78 11.66 -0.56 6.91
N LEU A 79 12.13 -0.22 8.12
CA LEU A 79 12.64 -1.21 9.07
C LEU A 79 11.54 -1.80 9.98
N TRP A 80 10.40 -1.11 10.09
CA TRP A 80 9.37 -1.41 11.06
C TRP A 80 8.12 -2.00 10.41
N ASN A 81 7.95 -1.96 9.10
CA ASN A 81 6.70 -2.34 8.42
C ASN A 81 5.50 -1.52 8.92
N SER A 82 5.74 -0.26 9.28
CA SER A 82 4.71 0.73 9.65
C SER A 82 4.26 1.60 8.47
N THR A 83 5.00 1.54 7.37
CA THR A 83 4.74 2.22 6.08
C THR A 83 4.02 1.30 5.07
N PRO A 84 3.50 1.82 3.93
CA PRO A 84 2.66 1.09 2.98
C PRO A 84 3.19 -0.25 2.45
N ALA A 85 4.40 -0.31 1.91
CA ALA A 85 4.87 -1.44 1.10
C ALA A 85 4.90 -2.80 1.83
N TRP A 86 4.93 -2.78 3.17
CA TRP A 86 4.83 -3.97 4.03
C TRP A 86 3.78 -3.81 5.13
N GLY A 87 2.92 -2.80 4.99
CA GLY A 87 1.91 -2.45 5.97
C GLY A 87 0.75 -3.44 5.99
N TYR A 88 0.00 -3.43 7.09
CA TYR A 88 -1.25 -4.17 7.17
C TYR A 88 -2.30 -3.54 6.24
N PRO A 89 -3.11 -4.33 5.50
CA PRO A 89 -3.24 -5.78 5.59
C PRO A 89 -2.19 -6.58 4.80
N PHE A 90 -1.60 -7.61 5.44
CA PHE A 90 -0.55 -8.46 4.84
C PHE A 90 -1.05 -9.39 3.73
N SER A 91 -2.36 -9.57 3.63
CA SER A 91 -3.04 -10.22 2.50
C SER A 91 -4.46 -9.72 2.46
N HIS A 92 -5.01 -9.69 1.25
CA HIS A 92 -6.37 -9.26 1.00
C HIS A 92 -7.00 -10.05 -0.14
N SER A 93 -8.31 -9.88 -0.32
CA SER A 93 -9.05 -10.47 -1.44
C SER A 93 -8.94 -9.58 -2.69
N ASN A 94 -8.58 -10.19 -3.81
CA ASN A 94 -8.63 -9.59 -5.15
C ASN A 94 -10.04 -9.67 -5.81
N VAL A 95 -11.00 -10.29 -5.10
CA VAL A 95 -12.42 -10.40 -5.45
C VAL A 95 -13.26 -9.30 -4.77
N ALA A 96 -12.67 -8.62 -3.77
CA ALA A 96 -13.20 -7.37 -3.26
C ALA A 96 -13.40 -6.38 -4.42
N VAL A 97 -14.41 -5.51 -4.30
CA VAL A 97 -14.78 -4.57 -5.35
C VAL A 97 -13.57 -3.79 -5.84
N ALA A 98 -13.40 -3.79 -7.18
CA ALA A 98 -12.31 -3.12 -7.90
C ALA A 98 -10.88 -3.62 -7.64
N GLY A 99 -10.70 -4.75 -6.95
CA GLY A 99 -9.36 -5.24 -6.61
C GLY A 99 -8.65 -4.38 -5.56
N THR A 100 -9.37 -3.47 -4.89
CA THR A 100 -8.82 -2.60 -3.85
C THR A 100 -9.38 -3.02 -2.49
N PRO A 101 -8.53 -3.39 -1.52
CA PRO A 101 -9.00 -3.98 -0.28
C PRO A 101 -9.68 -3.00 0.68
N LEU A 102 -9.36 -1.71 0.60
CA LEU A 102 -9.79 -0.68 1.58
C LEU A 102 -10.65 0.44 0.96
N GLY A 103 -10.97 0.33 -0.34
CA GLY A 103 -11.66 1.35 -1.14
C GLY A 103 -10.83 1.76 -2.36
N PRO A 104 -11.46 2.36 -3.39
CA PRO A 104 -10.80 2.60 -4.67
C PRO A 104 -10.01 3.91 -4.74
N ALA A 105 -10.12 4.76 -3.70
CA ALA A 105 -9.38 6.01 -3.58
C ALA A 105 -8.23 5.81 -2.58
N ASP A 106 -7.01 6.13 -3.03
CA ASP A 106 -5.80 6.02 -2.23
C ASP A 106 -4.80 7.12 -2.62
N VAL A 107 -3.82 7.37 -1.74
CA VAL A 107 -2.75 8.36 -1.94
C VAL A 107 -1.59 7.75 -2.72
N GLN A 108 -0.80 8.55 -3.43
CA GLN A 108 0.22 8.04 -4.36
C GLN A 108 1.29 7.14 -3.70
N ILE A 109 1.76 7.51 -2.51
CA ILE A 109 2.80 6.77 -1.77
C ILE A 109 2.29 5.44 -1.21
N ASP A 110 0.97 5.24 -1.13
CA ASP A 110 0.34 3.99 -0.71
C ASP A 110 0.21 3.05 -1.93
N GLU A 111 1.38 2.54 -2.34
CA GLU A 111 1.58 1.51 -3.37
C GLU A 111 1.15 1.85 -4.81
N GLN A 112 0.71 3.08 -5.13
CA GLN A 112 0.28 3.43 -6.50
C GLN A 112 1.41 3.37 -7.54
N PHE A 113 2.66 3.49 -7.07
CA PHE A 113 3.87 3.38 -7.88
C PHE A 113 4.66 2.08 -7.64
N ALA A 114 4.13 1.16 -6.84
CA ALA A 114 4.79 -0.12 -6.57
C ALA A 114 5.12 -0.85 -7.88
N GLN A 115 6.38 -1.27 -8.03
CA GLN A 115 6.92 -1.96 -9.21
C GLN A 115 6.89 -1.15 -10.53
N GLN A 116 6.50 0.13 -10.49
CA GLN A 116 6.47 1.05 -11.64
C GLN A 116 7.57 2.12 -11.59
N VAL A 117 8.43 2.05 -10.58
CA VAL A 117 9.54 2.97 -10.35
C VAL A 117 10.82 2.22 -10.03
N ALA A 118 11.94 2.92 -10.15
CA ALA A 118 13.20 2.57 -9.53
C ALA A 118 13.68 3.78 -8.72
N GLY A 119 14.06 3.55 -7.47
CA GLY A 119 14.52 4.58 -6.54
C GLY A 119 15.87 4.27 -5.96
N LEU A 120 16.64 5.33 -5.71
CA LEU A 120 17.91 5.26 -5.00
C LEU A 120 17.83 6.21 -3.80
N THR A 121 18.02 5.66 -2.61
CA THR A 121 18.02 6.41 -1.36
C THR A 121 19.29 6.16 -0.57
N GLY A 122 19.68 7.14 0.24
CA GLY A 122 20.76 7.03 1.21
C GLY A 122 20.21 7.22 2.61
N TYR A 123 20.68 6.39 3.55
CA TYR A 123 20.20 6.41 4.92
C TYR A 123 21.33 6.38 5.94
N VAL A 124 21.00 6.86 7.13
CA VAL A 124 21.78 6.69 8.36
C VAL A 124 20.87 6.18 9.48
N PHE A 125 21.41 5.34 10.34
CA PHE A 125 20.79 4.90 11.58
C PHE A 125 21.80 5.11 12.72
N TYR A 126 21.58 6.17 13.48
CA TYR A 126 22.46 6.60 14.56
C TYR A 126 22.03 5.98 15.87
N ASP A 127 22.96 5.32 16.56
CA ASP A 127 22.75 4.63 17.84
C ASP A 127 21.57 3.66 17.84
N GLU A 128 21.25 3.08 16.68
CA GLU A 128 20.07 2.20 16.53
C GLU A 128 18.79 2.86 17.07
N SER A 129 18.73 4.19 17.06
CA SER A 129 17.63 4.97 17.61
C SER A 129 17.12 6.00 16.61
N LEU A 130 17.98 6.77 15.93
CA LEU A 130 17.54 7.79 14.97
C LEU A 130 17.85 7.38 13.53
N TYR A 131 16.81 7.07 12.78
CA TYR A 131 16.89 6.76 11.35
C TYR A 131 16.53 7.97 10.50
N VAL A 132 17.34 8.26 9.50
CA VAL A 132 17.07 9.31 8.51
C VAL A 132 17.44 8.78 7.14
N GLU A 133 16.53 8.94 6.18
CA GLU A 133 16.71 8.54 4.80
C GLU A 133 16.19 9.61 3.86
N PHE A 134 16.91 9.81 2.75
CA PHE A 134 16.51 10.68 1.67
C PHE A 134 16.93 10.10 0.33
N GLY A 135 16.14 10.37 -0.70
CA GLY A 135 16.49 10.02 -2.07
C GLY A 135 15.32 10.32 -2.99
N GLY A 136 15.04 9.38 -3.89
CA GLY A 136 13.85 9.48 -4.70
C GLY A 136 13.81 8.53 -5.88
N TYR A 137 12.70 8.65 -6.60
CA TYR A 137 12.23 7.66 -7.55
C TYR A 137 12.11 8.23 -8.96
N ARG A 138 12.20 7.35 -9.95
CA ARG A 138 11.91 7.64 -11.35
C ARG A 138 11.16 6.46 -11.96
N SER A 139 10.29 6.73 -12.93
CA SER A 139 9.55 5.66 -13.62
C SER A 139 10.48 4.64 -14.25
N PHE A 140 10.17 3.38 -13.95
CA PHE A 140 10.73 2.20 -14.55
C PHE A 140 9.63 1.15 -14.56
N GLN A 141 9.10 0.86 -15.75
CA GLN A 141 7.98 -0.06 -15.92
C GLN A 141 8.50 -1.31 -16.64
N PRO A 142 8.73 -2.42 -15.90
CA PRO A 142 9.19 -3.67 -16.50
C PRO A 142 8.27 -4.13 -17.64
N GLY A 143 8.85 -4.46 -18.79
CA GLY A 143 8.10 -4.92 -19.97
C GLY A 143 7.56 -3.80 -20.87
N ALA A 144 7.60 -2.53 -20.45
CA ALA A 144 7.24 -1.40 -21.32
C ALA A 144 8.32 -1.15 -22.39
N VAL A 145 7.89 -0.61 -23.54
CA VAL A 145 8.82 -0.23 -24.63
C VAL A 145 9.52 1.08 -24.25
N ALA A 146 10.84 1.03 -24.08
CA ALA A 146 11.62 2.23 -23.77
C ALA A 146 11.94 3.05 -25.05
N PRO A 147 11.95 4.40 -24.98
CA PRO A 147 11.53 5.21 -23.83
C PRO A 147 10.00 5.16 -23.63
N LEU A 148 9.57 5.32 -22.38
CA LEU A 148 8.14 5.47 -22.06
C LEU A 148 7.56 6.63 -22.88
N ASN A 149 6.33 6.45 -23.34
CA ASN A 149 5.64 7.34 -24.25
C ASN A 149 4.17 7.49 -23.83
N SER A 150 3.38 8.17 -24.67
CA SER A 150 1.97 8.46 -24.36
C SER A 150 1.13 7.23 -24.08
N SER A 151 1.50 6.03 -24.53
CA SER A 151 0.73 4.80 -24.25
C SER A 151 0.90 4.29 -22.81
N ASP A 152 1.92 4.75 -22.09
CA ASP A 152 2.18 4.34 -20.72
C ASP A 152 1.35 5.20 -19.73
N HIS A 153 1.00 4.61 -18.60
CA HIS A 153 0.29 5.27 -17.49
C HIS A 153 1.26 5.52 -16.33
N SER A 154 0.86 6.33 -15.34
CA SER A 154 1.62 6.54 -14.09
C SER A 154 3.11 6.87 -14.33
N VAL A 155 3.38 7.79 -15.25
CA VAL A 155 4.75 8.17 -15.58
C VAL A 155 5.15 9.41 -14.80
N LEU A 156 6.16 9.26 -13.95
CA LEU A 156 6.79 10.33 -13.21
C LEU A 156 7.52 11.30 -14.14
N ALA A 157 7.28 12.58 -13.91
CA ALA A 157 7.96 13.68 -14.54
C ALA A 157 9.31 13.95 -13.89
N GLY A 158 10.29 13.13 -14.28
CA GLY A 158 11.67 13.28 -13.81
C GLY A 158 11.91 12.50 -12.53
N PHE A 159 12.21 13.21 -11.44
CA PHE A 159 12.60 12.63 -10.16
C PHE A 159 11.59 13.02 -9.09
N SER A 160 11.15 12.03 -8.31
CA SER A 160 10.18 12.14 -7.22
C SER A 160 10.91 12.05 -5.87
N PRO A 161 11.15 13.17 -5.17
CA PRO A 161 11.92 13.19 -3.93
C PRO A 161 11.20 12.47 -2.78
N TYR A 162 11.91 11.60 -2.07
CA TYR A 162 11.41 10.80 -0.95
C TYR A 162 12.20 11.10 0.34
N TRP A 163 11.53 11.05 1.49
CA TRP A 163 12.17 11.11 2.80
C TRP A 163 11.53 10.16 3.82
N ARG A 164 12.33 9.76 4.82
CA ARG A 164 11.90 9.03 6.02
C ARG A 164 12.72 9.49 7.22
N VAL A 165 12.07 9.74 8.35
CA VAL A 165 12.70 10.00 9.63
C VAL A 165 11.96 9.20 10.70
N ALA A 166 12.67 8.40 11.47
CA ALA A 166 12.08 7.60 12.54
C ALA A 166 12.95 7.63 13.78
N TYR A 167 12.30 7.57 14.93
CA TYR A 167 12.97 7.39 16.21
C TYR A 167 12.47 6.10 16.86
N GLU A 168 13.40 5.20 17.16
CA GLU A 168 13.20 3.94 17.84
C GLU A 168 13.74 4.01 19.27
N TYR A 169 12.99 3.42 20.19
CA TYR A 169 13.39 3.23 21.58
C TYR A 169 13.03 1.83 22.03
N ASP A 170 14.07 1.06 22.38
CA ASP A 170 13.94 -0.32 22.84
C ASP A 170 14.24 -0.44 24.33
N TRP A 171 13.42 -1.22 25.04
CA TRP A 171 13.64 -1.55 26.44
C TRP A 171 13.07 -2.93 26.80
N ASP A 172 13.93 -3.76 27.38
CA ASP A 172 13.60 -5.14 27.76
C ASP A 172 13.00 -5.94 26.59
N ALA A 173 11.71 -6.24 26.66
CA ALA A 173 10.96 -6.96 25.63
C ALA A 173 10.10 -6.03 24.75
N ASN A 174 10.32 -4.72 24.81
CA ASN A 174 9.51 -3.72 24.15
C ASN A 174 10.34 -2.91 23.16
N ALA A 175 9.71 -2.52 22.06
CA ALA A 175 10.23 -1.58 21.08
C ALA A 175 9.13 -0.58 20.74
N LEU A 176 9.48 0.70 20.64
CA LEU A 176 8.60 1.75 20.14
C LEU A 176 9.32 2.56 19.07
N GLU A 177 8.74 2.59 17.89
CA GLU A 177 9.08 3.51 16.82
C GLU A 177 7.98 4.58 16.67
N VAL A 178 8.41 5.81 16.39
CA VAL A 178 7.55 6.89 15.88
C VAL A 178 8.31 7.62 14.78
N GLY A 179 7.62 7.95 13.69
CA GLY A 179 8.28 8.62 12.58
C GLY A 179 7.36 9.35 11.63
N THR A 180 8.00 9.83 10.55
CA THR A 180 7.38 10.54 9.44
C THR A 180 8.05 10.14 8.13
N TYR A 181 7.29 10.17 7.05
CA TYR A 181 7.79 9.92 5.70
C TYR A 181 6.94 10.69 4.68
N GLY A 182 7.39 10.71 3.45
CA GLY A 182 6.62 11.32 2.37
C GLY A 182 7.38 11.39 1.06
N GLU A 183 6.66 11.81 0.03
CA GLU A 183 7.16 11.90 -1.34
C GLU A 183 6.42 12.99 -2.13
N ASP A 184 7.15 13.69 -3.02
CA ASP A 184 6.58 14.68 -3.95
C ASP A 184 6.54 14.10 -5.38
N PHE A 185 5.34 13.65 -5.78
CA PHE A 185 5.09 13.07 -7.08
C PHE A 185 4.69 14.14 -8.09
N LYS A 186 5.31 14.08 -9.27
CA LYS A 186 4.87 14.83 -10.45
C LYS A 186 4.59 13.83 -11.54
N VAL A 187 3.36 13.80 -12.05
CA VAL A 187 2.87 12.72 -12.91
C VAL A 187 2.36 13.29 -14.21
N TYR A 188 2.82 12.74 -15.32
CA TYR A 188 2.23 13.02 -16.63
C TYR A 188 0.88 12.32 -16.78
N PRO A 189 -0.08 12.90 -17.53
CA PRO A 189 -1.38 12.28 -17.75
C PRO A 189 -1.28 10.86 -18.36
N GLY A 190 -0.36 10.64 -19.30
CA GLY A 190 -0.18 9.33 -19.96
C GLY A 190 -1.45 8.84 -20.66
N GLY A 191 -1.56 7.52 -20.87
CA GLY A 191 -2.83 6.89 -21.26
C GLY A 191 -3.45 7.37 -22.58
N GLY A 192 -2.61 7.67 -23.56
CA GLY A 192 -2.97 8.24 -24.86
C GLY A 192 -2.62 9.73 -25.00
N VAL A 193 -2.26 10.40 -23.90
CA VAL A 193 -1.84 11.81 -23.89
C VAL A 193 -0.31 11.88 -23.93
N PRO A 194 0.31 12.79 -24.73
CA PRO A 194 1.75 12.99 -24.72
C PRO A 194 2.32 13.21 -23.32
N LEU A 195 3.48 12.60 -23.02
CA LEU A 195 4.24 12.81 -21.78
C LEU A 195 4.97 14.16 -21.79
N ALA A 196 4.20 15.25 -21.94
CA ALA A 196 4.67 16.61 -22.03
C ALA A 196 3.59 17.58 -21.54
N GLY A 197 4.02 18.80 -21.18
CA GLY A 197 3.09 19.83 -20.71
C GLY A 197 2.77 19.73 -19.22
N PRO A 198 1.60 20.25 -18.78
CA PRO A 198 1.20 20.25 -17.38
C PRO A 198 1.20 18.85 -16.76
N GLN A 199 1.67 18.77 -15.52
CA GLN A 199 1.74 17.55 -14.72
C GLN A 199 0.84 17.72 -13.51
N SER A 200 0.23 16.62 -13.07
CA SER A 200 -0.43 16.57 -11.77
C SER A 200 0.61 16.38 -10.69
N THR A 201 0.46 17.12 -9.59
CA THR A 201 1.42 17.10 -8.49
C THR A 201 0.74 16.63 -7.22
N TYR A 202 1.33 15.65 -6.55
CA TYR A 202 0.84 15.03 -5.33
C TYR A 202 1.94 15.14 -4.29
N LEU A 203 1.67 15.84 -3.20
CA LEU A 203 2.57 15.90 -2.05
C LEU A 203 1.99 15.06 -0.92
N ASP A 204 2.63 13.94 -0.64
CA ASP A 204 2.23 13.01 0.40
C ASP A 204 3.11 13.22 1.62
N VAL A 205 2.48 13.48 2.76
CA VAL A 205 3.16 13.65 4.05
C VAL A 205 2.48 12.76 5.07
N ALA A 206 3.26 11.93 5.74
CA ALA A 206 2.76 10.92 6.64
C ALA A 206 3.44 10.94 8.01
N GLY A 207 2.71 10.47 9.01
CA GLY A 207 3.23 10.10 10.31
C GLY A 207 2.84 8.67 10.65
N ASP A 208 3.74 7.94 11.29
CA ASP A 208 3.57 6.53 11.62
C ASP A 208 4.15 6.20 13.00
N PHE A 209 3.74 5.04 13.51
CA PHE A 209 4.32 4.46 14.70
C PHE A 209 4.22 2.94 14.67
N GLN A 210 5.09 2.28 15.42
CA GLN A 210 4.97 0.89 15.80
C GLN A 210 5.38 0.67 17.25
N TYR A 211 4.53 -0.04 17.99
CA TYR A 211 4.89 -0.65 19.26
C TYR A 211 4.94 -2.17 19.10
N GLN A 212 6.02 -2.79 19.57
CA GLN A 212 6.13 -4.25 19.69
C GLN A 212 6.43 -4.65 21.12
N TYR A 213 5.78 -5.72 21.57
CA TYR A 213 6.17 -6.49 22.74
C TYR A 213 6.51 -7.91 22.30
N LEU A 214 7.77 -8.32 22.49
CA LEU A 214 8.33 -9.62 22.12
C LEU A 214 8.62 -10.45 23.37
N GLY A 215 7.55 -10.93 24.02
CA GLY A 215 7.66 -11.86 25.14
C GLY A 215 8.10 -13.27 24.72
N GLU A 216 8.51 -14.09 25.68
CA GLU A 216 8.90 -15.49 25.42
C GLU A 216 7.75 -16.27 24.76
N ASP A 217 6.56 -16.19 25.35
CA ASP A 217 5.38 -16.92 24.87
C ASP A 217 4.45 -16.07 23.99
N ASN A 218 4.38 -14.75 24.23
CA ASN A 218 3.36 -13.91 23.61
C ASN A 218 3.98 -12.74 22.87
N ILE A 219 3.38 -12.40 21.73
CA ILE A 219 3.77 -11.25 20.92
C ILE A 219 2.57 -10.32 20.81
N LEU A 220 2.78 -9.02 21.00
CA LEU A 220 1.81 -7.97 20.71
C LEU A 220 2.49 -6.97 19.77
N THR A 221 1.79 -6.60 18.70
CA THR A 221 2.18 -5.49 17.84
C THR A 221 1.02 -4.53 17.72
N VAL A 222 1.27 -3.23 17.83
CA VAL A 222 0.31 -2.17 17.53
C VAL A 222 1.01 -1.19 16.60
N ALA A 223 0.45 -0.92 15.44
CA ALA A 223 1.04 0.02 14.50
C ALA A 223 -0.02 0.81 13.76
N GLY A 224 0.36 1.97 13.26
CA GLY A 224 -0.51 2.77 12.43
C GLY A 224 0.23 3.80 11.61
N THR A 225 -0.42 4.24 10.54
CA THR A 225 0.05 5.32 9.68
C THR A 225 -1.12 6.23 9.33
N TYR A 226 -0.83 7.52 9.19
CA TYR A 226 -1.73 8.52 8.65
C TYR A 226 -0.99 9.32 7.57
N ILE A 227 -1.51 9.28 6.35
CA ILE A 227 -0.93 9.92 5.17
C ILE A 227 -1.90 11.02 4.72
N HIS A 228 -1.38 12.21 4.45
CA HIS A 228 -2.12 13.32 3.87
C HIS A 228 -1.50 13.73 2.55
N GLU A 229 -2.30 13.67 1.49
CA GLU A 229 -1.95 14.06 0.13
C GLU A 229 -2.57 15.42 -0.21
N ASN A 230 -1.74 16.31 -0.76
CA ASN A 230 -2.22 17.53 -1.42
C ASN A 230 -2.03 17.39 -2.92
N LEU A 231 -3.14 17.44 -3.65
CA LEU A 231 -3.17 17.31 -5.10
C LEU A 231 -3.45 18.66 -5.76
N HIS A 232 -2.56 19.06 -6.68
CA HIS A 232 -2.69 20.25 -7.52
C HIS A 232 -2.48 19.91 -8.99
N ALA A 233 -2.91 20.83 -9.88
CA ALA A 233 -2.78 20.67 -11.33
C ALA A 233 -3.38 19.33 -11.80
N MET A 234 -4.61 19.08 -11.32
CA MET A 234 -5.34 17.83 -11.41
C MET A 234 -5.23 17.07 -12.73
N PRO A 235 -5.33 15.72 -12.70
CA PRO A 235 -5.35 14.93 -13.91
C PRO A 235 -6.59 15.27 -14.75
N ALA A 236 -6.49 14.98 -16.05
CA ALA A 236 -7.59 15.21 -16.98
C ALA A 236 -8.84 14.44 -16.52
N GLY A 237 -9.94 15.17 -16.31
CA GLY A 237 -11.20 14.61 -15.83
C GLY A 237 -11.65 15.15 -14.48
N ALA A 238 -10.75 15.67 -13.63
CA ALA A 238 -11.12 16.30 -12.38
C ALA A 238 -11.97 17.56 -12.58
N THR A 239 -12.83 17.85 -11.62
CA THR A 239 -13.68 19.05 -11.60
C THR A 239 -13.09 20.21 -10.80
N ASN A 240 -12.27 19.92 -9.81
CA ASN A 240 -11.60 20.88 -8.95
C ASN A 240 -10.21 21.23 -9.51
N PRO A 241 -9.67 22.41 -9.20
CA PRO A 241 -8.28 22.75 -9.51
C PRO A 241 -7.26 22.14 -8.53
N SER A 242 -7.73 21.76 -7.34
CA SER A 242 -6.94 21.19 -6.24
C SER A 242 -7.85 20.37 -5.30
N ASP A 243 -7.33 19.27 -4.76
CA ASP A 243 -8.02 18.37 -3.82
C ASP A 243 -7.05 17.91 -2.74
N THR A 244 -7.61 17.32 -1.69
CA THR A 244 -6.86 16.65 -0.64
C THR A 244 -7.42 15.26 -0.45
N LEU A 245 -6.54 14.32 -0.14
CA LEU A 245 -6.90 12.96 0.27
C LEU A 245 -6.10 12.61 1.52
N ALA A 246 -6.68 11.82 2.41
CA ALA A 246 -5.99 11.32 3.58
C ALA A 246 -6.37 9.87 3.82
N VAL A 247 -5.37 9.07 4.18
CA VAL A 247 -5.50 7.63 4.43
C VAL A 247 -4.95 7.32 5.81
N GLY A 248 -5.75 6.65 6.63
CA GLY A 248 -5.39 6.23 7.97
C GLY A 248 -5.53 4.71 8.11
N LYS A 249 -4.53 4.08 8.69
CA LYS A 249 -4.51 2.65 9.03
C LYS A 249 -4.04 2.51 10.48
N LEU A 250 -4.77 1.74 11.30
CA LEU A 250 -4.40 1.42 12.67
C LEU A 250 -4.72 -0.03 12.94
N TRP A 251 -3.77 -0.81 13.44
CA TRP A 251 -4.02 -2.22 13.71
C TRP A 251 -3.25 -2.70 14.94
N ALA A 252 -3.77 -3.77 15.53
CA ALA A 252 -3.15 -4.47 16.63
C ALA A 252 -3.24 -5.98 16.40
N SER A 253 -2.13 -6.69 16.57
CA SER A 253 -2.07 -8.15 16.52
C SER A 253 -1.58 -8.71 17.85
N TYR A 254 -2.15 -9.82 18.28
CA TYR A 254 -1.73 -10.54 19.47
C TYR A 254 -1.63 -12.02 19.19
N TYR A 255 -0.49 -12.61 19.53
CA TYR A 255 -0.21 -14.03 19.36
C TYR A 255 0.03 -14.69 20.71
N TYR A 256 -0.92 -15.52 21.13
CA TYR A 256 -0.83 -16.32 22.35
C TYR A 256 -0.01 -17.60 22.09
N ARG A 257 1.03 -17.83 22.91
CA ARG A 257 1.97 -18.96 22.77
C ARG A 257 2.55 -19.11 21.37
N ARG A 258 2.67 -17.98 20.64
CA ARG A 258 3.09 -17.92 19.24
C ARG A 258 2.29 -18.86 18.30
N ARG A 259 1.06 -19.23 18.68
CA ARG A 259 0.25 -20.26 18.00
C ARG A 259 -1.15 -19.81 17.64
N TYR A 260 -1.79 -19.04 18.51
CA TYR A 260 -3.15 -18.54 18.29
C TYR A 260 -3.06 -17.03 18.18
N GLY A 261 -3.24 -16.52 16.97
CA GLY A 261 -3.15 -15.11 16.65
C GLY A 261 -4.52 -14.49 16.44
N GLY A 262 -4.62 -13.20 16.72
CA GLY A 262 -5.74 -12.38 16.30
C GLY A 262 -5.26 -10.98 15.93
N THR A 263 -5.82 -10.41 14.87
CA THR A 263 -5.53 -9.05 14.44
C THR A 263 -6.84 -8.29 14.29
N ILE A 264 -6.87 -7.05 14.78
CA ILE A 264 -7.94 -6.09 14.50
C ILE A 264 -7.32 -4.85 13.87
N GLY A 265 -7.90 -4.39 12.76
CA GLY A 265 -7.48 -3.19 12.05
C GLY A 265 -8.66 -2.26 11.80
N TRP A 266 -8.41 -0.97 11.84
CA TRP A 266 -9.25 0.09 11.30
C TRP A 266 -8.55 0.69 10.08
N PHE A 267 -9.32 1.05 9.08
CA PHE A 267 -8.86 1.79 7.92
C PHE A 267 -9.84 2.89 7.56
N GLY A 268 -9.35 3.96 6.96
CA GLY A 268 -10.19 5.00 6.41
C GLY A 268 -9.48 5.89 5.40
N THR A 269 -10.21 6.24 4.35
CA THR A 269 -9.86 7.27 3.39
C THR A 269 -10.87 8.41 3.53
N THR A 270 -10.40 9.65 3.52
CA THR A 270 -11.25 10.86 3.50
C THR A 270 -10.65 11.90 2.58
N GLY A 271 -11.47 12.70 1.90
CA GLY A 271 -10.92 13.70 1.00
C GLY A 271 -11.94 14.66 0.41
N SER A 272 -11.45 15.55 -0.44
CA SER A 272 -12.28 16.48 -1.18
C SER A 272 -13.25 15.73 -2.09
N ARG A 273 -14.43 16.30 -2.29
CA ARG A 273 -15.37 15.78 -3.27
C ARG A 273 -15.00 16.29 -4.66
N ASP A 274 -14.81 15.37 -5.58
CA ASP A 274 -14.58 15.67 -6.99
C ASP A 274 -15.40 14.69 -7.83
N SER A 275 -16.41 15.22 -8.53
CA SER A 275 -17.30 14.42 -9.36
C SER A 275 -16.65 13.93 -10.65
N GLY A 276 -15.52 14.53 -11.03
CA GLY A 276 -14.71 14.12 -12.15
C GLY A 276 -13.78 12.95 -11.84
N LEU A 277 -13.21 12.93 -10.64
CA LEU A 277 -12.33 11.86 -10.15
C LEU A 277 -13.11 10.67 -9.57
N TYR A 278 -14.06 10.95 -8.68
CA TYR A 278 -14.77 9.92 -7.92
C TYR A 278 -16.21 9.74 -8.38
N GLY A 279 -16.75 10.69 -9.14
CA GLY A 279 -18.13 10.65 -9.60
C GLY A 279 -18.36 9.68 -10.76
N PHE A 280 -19.63 9.43 -11.05
CA PHE A 280 -20.05 8.54 -12.11
C PHE A 280 -20.76 9.28 -13.25
N GLY A 281 -20.19 9.22 -14.46
CA GLY A 281 -20.71 9.90 -15.65
C GLY A 281 -21.66 9.07 -16.51
N CYS A 282 -22.70 8.43 -15.96
CA CYS A 282 -23.70 7.73 -16.77
C CYS A 282 -24.91 8.62 -17.06
N SER A 283 -24.75 9.55 -18.02
CA SER A 283 -25.80 10.49 -18.44
C SER A 283 -26.74 9.96 -19.55
N SER A 284 -26.62 8.70 -19.98
CA SER A 284 -27.46 8.12 -21.04
C SER A 284 -28.02 6.73 -20.70
N PRO A 285 -29.31 6.46 -20.97
CA PRO A 285 -29.92 5.13 -20.80
C PRO A 285 -29.25 4.01 -21.64
N HIS A 286 -28.49 4.37 -22.69
CA HIS A 286 -27.84 3.40 -23.57
C HIS A 286 -26.53 2.80 -23.02
N THR A 287 -25.97 3.32 -21.94
CA THR A 287 -24.71 2.84 -21.34
C THR A 287 -24.90 1.95 -20.11
N LEU A 288 -26.13 1.70 -19.64
CA LEU A 288 -26.43 0.96 -18.40
C LEU A 288 -25.73 -0.41 -18.26
N ALA A 289 -25.55 -1.17 -19.35
CA ALA A 289 -24.85 -2.46 -19.32
C ALA A 289 -23.32 -2.33 -19.24
N TYR A 290 -22.76 -1.20 -19.71
CA TYR A 290 -21.35 -0.83 -19.54
C TYR A 290 -21.11 -0.18 -18.16
N CYS A 291 -22.14 0.49 -17.62
CA CYS A 291 -22.12 1.17 -16.34
C CYS A 291 -22.06 0.19 -15.15
N SER A 292 -22.64 -1.01 -15.22
CA SER A 292 -22.64 -1.93 -14.06
C SER A 292 -21.25 -2.47 -13.68
N ALA A 293 -20.27 -2.44 -14.60
CA ALA A 293 -18.90 -2.84 -14.31
C ALA A 293 -18.09 -1.71 -13.62
N ASN A 294 -18.35 -0.44 -13.97
CA ASN A 294 -17.66 0.73 -13.41
C ASN A 294 -18.40 1.38 -12.22
N ALA A 295 -19.65 0.98 -11.93
CA ALA A 295 -20.39 1.42 -10.74
C ALA A 295 -19.72 0.95 -9.43
N LEU A 296 -18.83 -0.05 -9.53
CA LEU A 296 -18.14 -0.62 -8.39
C LEU A 296 -17.14 0.37 -7.76
N THR A 297 -16.53 1.27 -8.53
CA THR A 297 -15.52 2.24 -8.06
C THR A 297 -16.03 3.67 -7.92
N SER A 298 -17.32 3.93 -8.11
CA SER A 298 -17.84 5.28 -8.24
C SER A 298 -18.68 5.74 -7.05
N SER A 299 -18.70 7.05 -6.84
CA SER A 299 -19.47 7.73 -5.80
C SER A 299 -20.56 8.60 -6.42
N ALA A 300 -21.82 8.37 -6.04
CA ALA A 300 -22.96 9.23 -6.35
C ALA A 300 -22.80 10.67 -5.85
N THR A 301 -21.95 10.88 -4.84
CA THR A 301 -21.70 12.20 -4.23
C THR A 301 -20.36 12.81 -4.63
N GLY A 302 -19.61 12.15 -5.52
CA GLY A 302 -18.21 12.47 -5.82
C GLY A 302 -17.25 12.44 -4.61
N SER A 303 -17.58 11.75 -3.51
CA SER A 303 -16.74 11.66 -2.31
C SER A 303 -15.87 10.38 -2.34
N PRO A 304 -14.59 10.47 -1.96
CA PRO A 304 -13.73 9.29 -1.83
C PRO A 304 -13.93 8.54 -0.50
N ASP A 305 -14.71 9.11 0.43
CA ASP A 305 -14.72 8.67 1.83
C ASP A 305 -15.09 7.19 1.97
N SER A 306 -14.16 6.38 2.47
CA SER A 306 -14.36 4.96 2.75
C SER A 306 -13.78 4.65 4.12
N ASN A 307 -14.42 3.79 4.92
CA ASN A 307 -13.81 3.29 6.15
C ASN A 307 -14.46 2.00 6.62
N GLY A 308 -13.73 1.29 7.47
CA GLY A 308 -14.13 -0.02 7.92
C GLY A 308 -13.22 -0.61 8.97
N PHE A 309 -13.44 -1.89 9.23
CA PHE A 309 -12.58 -2.69 10.09
C PHE A 309 -12.18 -3.98 9.39
N MET A 310 -11.05 -4.50 9.80
CA MET A 310 -10.58 -5.82 9.43
C MET A 310 -10.33 -6.64 10.69
N MET A 311 -10.78 -7.89 10.67
CA MET A 311 -10.61 -8.81 11.78
C MET A 311 -10.02 -10.11 11.23
N GLU A 312 -8.88 -10.54 11.74
CA GLU A 312 -8.21 -11.78 11.35
C GLU A 312 -8.04 -12.67 12.57
N ALA A 313 -8.36 -13.96 12.42
CA ALA A 313 -8.03 -15.01 13.35
C ALA A 313 -7.01 -15.95 12.71
N ASP A 314 -5.91 -16.20 13.42
CA ASP A 314 -4.78 -16.99 12.94
C ASP A 314 -4.54 -18.23 13.81
N TYR A 315 -4.21 -19.34 13.17
CA TYR A 315 -3.76 -20.55 13.82
C TYR A 315 -2.51 -21.10 13.15
N LEU A 316 -1.44 -21.26 13.93
CA LEU A 316 -0.13 -21.70 13.47
C LEU A 316 0.15 -23.12 14.03
N PRO A 317 -0.36 -24.18 13.40
CA PRO A 317 -0.16 -25.55 13.86
C PRO A 317 1.32 -25.97 13.87
N TRP A 318 2.11 -25.37 12.97
CA TRP A 318 3.54 -25.59 12.78
C TRP A 318 4.23 -24.25 12.49
N TYR A 319 5.56 -24.24 12.58
CA TYR A 319 6.37 -23.03 12.45
C TYR A 319 6.15 -22.29 11.11
N ASN A 320 5.86 -23.02 10.04
CA ASN A 320 5.79 -22.53 8.67
C ASN A 320 4.40 -22.75 8.03
N VAL A 321 3.36 -22.91 8.85
CA VAL A 321 1.98 -23.06 8.39
C VAL A 321 1.08 -22.13 9.19
N LYS A 322 0.33 -21.26 8.50
CA LYS A 322 -0.68 -20.37 9.10
C LYS A 322 -2.01 -20.58 8.40
N LEU A 323 -3.03 -20.89 9.18
CA LEU A 323 -4.42 -20.85 8.75
C LEU A 323 -5.03 -19.54 9.24
N SER A 324 -5.61 -18.76 8.35
CA SER A 324 -6.20 -17.46 8.67
C SER A 324 -7.64 -17.38 8.19
N ALA A 325 -8.49 -16.77 9.00
CA ALA A 325 -9.82 -16.32 8.60
C ALA A 325 -9.88 -14.81 8.79
N GLN A 326 -10.05 -14.06 7.70
CA GLN A 326 -10.08 -12.59 7.70
C GLN A 326 -11.46 -12.11 7.23
N TYR A 327 -12.04 -11.17 7.97
CA TYR A 327 -13.27 -10.49 7.60
C TYR A 327 -13.02 -8.98 7.48
N VAL A 328 -13.34 -8.43 6.31
CA VAL A 328 -13.30 -6.99 6.03
C VAL A 328 -14.73 -6.48 6.02
N LEU A 329 -15.01 -5.46 6.82
CA LEU A 329 -16.33 -4.83 6.91
C LEU A 329 -16.26 -3.34 6.62
N PHE A 330 -17.16 -2.86 5.76
CA PHE A 330 -17.23 -1.47 5.36
C PHE A 330 -18.40 -0.76 6.05
N ASN A 331 -18.10 0.25 6.85
CA ASN A 331 -19.12 1.13 7.44
C ASN A 331 -19.57 2.21 6.43
N LYS A 332 -18.63 2.67 5.60
CA LYS A 332 -18.82 3.64 4.54
C LYS A 332 -17.96 3.24 3.35
N PHE A 333 -18.49 3.42 2.14
CA PHE A 333 -17.75 3.22 0.91
C PHE A 333 -18.08 4.38 -0.02
N MET A 334 -17.07 5.04 -0.60
CA MET A 334 -17.24 6.08 -1.62
C MET A 334 -18.31 7.13 -1.25
N GLY A 335 -18.23 7.65 -0.03
CA GLY A 335 -19.05 8.75 0.47
C GLY A 335 -20.20 8.37 1.41
N THR A 336 -20.80 7.19 1.27
CA THR A 336 -22.03 6.85 2.00
C THR A 336 -22.10 5.40 2.46
N THR A 337 -23.00 5.10 3.42
CA THR A 337 -23.26 3.74 3.90
C THR A 337 -24.24 2.99 3.01
N ASN A 338 -25.22 3.69 2.42
CA ASN A 338 -26.26 3.09 1.59
C ASN A 338 -26.32 3.82 0.25
N ASN A 339 -26.51 3.05 -0.83
CA ASN A 339 -26.63 3.59 -2.18
C ASN A 339 -25.45 4.51 -2.57
N TYR A 340 -24.22 4.05 -2.31
CA TYR A 340 -23.02 4.86 -2.54
C TYR A 340 -22.78 5.15 -4.02
N ASP A 341 -23.21 4.26 -4.89
CA ASP A 341 -23.07 4.36 -6.34
C ASP A 341 -24.27 5.05 -7.01
N GLY A 342 -25.38 5.25 -6.29
CA GLY A 342 -26.63 5.80 -6.83
C GLY A 342 -27.53 4.77 -7.50
N TYR A 343 -27.15 3.49 -7.52
CA TYR A 343 -27.87 2.37 -8.15
C TYR A 343 -28.31 1.26 -7.17
N GLY A 344 -28.16 1.50 -5.88
CA GLY A 344 -28.68 0.67 -4.79
C GLY A 344 -27.61 -0.09 -4.02
N ARG A 345 -26.32 0.02 -4.36
CA ARG A 345 -25.25 -0.68 -3.61
C ARG A 345 -24.94 0.03 -2.31
N SER A 346 -24.86 -0.73 -1.24
CA SER A 346 -24.50 -0.26 0.10
C SER A 346 -23.06 -0.64 0.42
N ALA A 347 -22.44 0.01 1.41
CA ALA A 347 -21.06 -0.25 1.81
C ALA A 347 -20.86 -1.73 2.17
N ALA A 348 -21.82 -2.34 2.87
CA ALA A 348 -21.81 -3.75 3.26
C ALA A 348 -21.86 -4.73 2.08
N ASP A 349 -22.26 -4.29 0.87
CA ASP A 349 -22.18 -5.12 -0.34
C ASP A 349 -20.73 -5.34 -0.82
N ASN A 350 -19.77 -4.71 -0.15
CA ASN A 350 -18.33 -4.86 -0.37
C ASN A 350 -17.64 -5.63 0.77
N ASP A 351 -18.38 -6.10 1.79
CA ASP A 351 -17.81 -6.92 2.86
C ASP A 351 -17.25 -8.24 2.29
N VAL A 352 -16.11 -8.68 2.82
CA VAL A 352 -15.43 -9.89 2.34
C VAL A 352 -15.00 -10.78 3.49
N LEU A 353 -15.33 -12.07 3.38
CA LEU A 353 -14.75 -13.14 4.19
C LEU A 353 -13.73 -13.92 3.35
N GLN A 354 -12.50 -14.00 3.84
CA GLN A 354 -11.42 -14.74 3.22
C GLN A 354 -10.90 -15.82 4.16
N LEU A 355 -10.69 -17.02 3.62
CA LEU A 355 -9.97 -18.10 4.29
C LEU A 355 -8.63 -18.31 3.57
N MET A 356 -7.54 -18.33 4.33
CA MET A 356 -6.18 -18.36 3.80
C MET A 356 -5.38 -19.51 4.42
N LEU A 357 -4.56 -20.14 3.60
CA LEU A 357 -3.51 -21.05 4.02
C LEU A 357 -2.18 -20.47 3.54
N TRP A 358 -1.32 -20.14 4.49
CA TRP A 358 0.09 -19.84 4.25
C TRP A 358 0.91 -21.09 4.53
N TYR A 359 1.79 -21.43 3.60
CA TYR A 359 2.64 -22.61 3.69
C TYR A 359 4.05 -22.25 3.26
N ALA A 360 5.03 -22.62 4.08
CA ALA A 360 6.45 -22.31 3.88
C ALA A 360 6.76 -20.79 3.81
N PHE A 361 6.15 -20.02 4.72
CA PHE A 361 6.38 -18.58 4.89
C PHE A 361 7.42 -18.26 5.97
#